data_AF-A0ABD0QJ37-F1
#
_entry.id   AF-A0ABD0QJ37-F1
#
_cell.length_a   1.000
_cell.length_b   1.000
_cell.length_c   1.000
_cell.angle_alpha   90.00
_cell.angle_beta   90.00
_cell.angle_gamma   90.00
#
_symmetry.space_group_name_H-M   'P 1'
#
loop_
_entity.id
_entity.type
_entity.pdbx_description
1 polymer ?
#
loop_
_entity_poly.entity_id
_entity_poly.type
_entity_poly.pdbx_seq_one_letter_code
_entity_poly.pdbx_strand_id
1 'polypeptide(L)' 'FLSTGDQAAKGNYGLLDQIQALRWVKENIQAFNGDPERVTIFGSGAGASCVSLLTLSHYSE' A
#
# COMPACT_ATOMS: atom_id res chain seq x y z
N PHE A 1 4.92 -3.59 -12.13
CA PHE A 1 3.90 -4.67 -12.13
C PHE A 1 4.31 -5.92 -12.91
N LEU A 2 5.47 -5.95 -13.61
CA LEU A 2 5.92 -7.13 -14.36
C LEU A 2 5.93 -8.39 -13.48
N SER A 3 5.27 -9.44 -13.95
CA SER A 3 5.27 -10.77 -13.34
C SER A 3 5.55 -11.83 -14.39
N THR A 4 6.41 -12.78 -14.07
CA THR A 4 6.63 -14.00 -14.86
C THR A 4 5.80 -15.19 -14.37
N GLY A 5 5.05 -15.02 -13.27
CA GLY A 5 4.27 -16.11 -12.66
C GLY A 5 5.11 -17.07 -11.81
N ASP A 6 6.40 -16.77 -11.61
CA ASP A 6 7.33 -17.57 -10.81
C ASP A 6 8.23 -16.67 -9.92
N GLN A 7 9.30 -17.25 -9.37
CA GLN A 7 10.20 -16.52 -8.47
C GLN A 7 11.12 -15.52 -9.18
N ALA A 8 11.26 -15.58 -10.51
CA ALA A 8 12.15 -14.69 -11.25
C ALA A 8 11.62 -13.25 -11.27
N ALA A 9 10.29 -13.08 -11.40
CA ALA A 9 9.61 -11.82 -11.18
C ALA A 9 8.21 -12.05 -10.59
N LYS A 10 8.07 -11.80 -9.28
CA LYS A 10 6.83 -12.08 -8.53
C LYS A 10 5.66 -11.16 -8.88
N GLY A 11 5.93 -10.00 -9.48
CA GLY A 11 4.89 -9.01 -9.75
C GLY A 11 4.56 -8.12 -8.56
N ASN A 12 3.50 -7.33 -8.72
CA ASN A 12 2.93 -6.47 -7.67
C ASN A 12 3.87 -5.45 -7.02
N TYR A 13 5.06 -5.20 -7.58
CA TYR A 13 6.02 -4.26 -7.01
C TYR A 13 5.43 -2.88 -6.68
N GLY A 14 4.56 -2.32 -7.54
CA GLY A 14 3.88 -1.05 -7.24
C GLY A 14 2.91 -1.11 -6.06
N LEU A 15 2.27 -2.26 -5.79
CA LEU A 15 1.46 -2.46 -4.58
C LEU A 15 2.35 -2.63 -3.35
N LEU A 16 3.49 -3.32 -3.49
CA LEU A 16 4.47 -3.46 -2.40
C LEU A 16 5.08 -2.11 -2.02
N ASP A 17 5.33 -1.24 -3.00
CA ASP A 17 5.77 0.14 -2.77
C ASP A 17 4.72 0.94 -2.00
N GLN A 18 3.43 0.80 -2.35
CA GLN A 18 2.33 1.44 -1.63
C GLN A 18 2.20 0.90 -0.20
N ILE A 19 2.34 -0.41 0.02
CA ILE A 19 2.36 -1.00 1.37
C ILE A 19 3.53 -0.43 2.18
N GLN A 20 4.72 -0.32 1.59
CA GLN A 20 5.86 0.27 2.27
C GLN A 20 5.62 1.75 2.62
N ALA A 21 4.96 2.50 1.75
CA ALA A 21 4.55 3.87 2.04
C ALA A 21 3.53 3.94 3.19
N LEU A 22 2.57 3.02 3.25
CA LEU A 22 1.60 2.96 4.36
C LEU A 22 2.28 2.65 5.70
N ARG A 23 3.25 1.73 5.72
CA ARG A 23 4.07 1.46 6.91
C ARG A 23 4.82 2.70 7.36
N TRP A 24 5.44 3.40 6.42
CA TRP A 24 6.12 4.66 6.73
C TRP A 24 5.15 5.69 7.31
N VAL A 25 3.95 5.84 6.75
CA VAL A 25 2.93 6.75 7.31
C VAL A 25 2.57 6.31 8.73
N LYS A 26 2.27 5.04 8.96
CA LYS A 26 1.91 4.51 10.29
C LYS A 26 3.00 4.77 11.33
N GLU A 27 4.28 4.62 10.95
CA GLU A 27 5.43 4.83 11.85
C GLU A 27 5.74 6.31 12.12
N ASN A 28 5.44 7.21 11.17
CA ASN A 28 5.99 8.57 11.20
C ASN A 28 4.93 9.67 11.32
N ILE A 29 3.66 9.42 11.00
CA ILE A 29 2.66 10.49 10.88
C ILE A 29 2.39 11.22 12.20
N GLN A 30 2.66 10.56 13.34
CA GLN A 30 2.55 11.19 14.65
C GLN A 30 3.50 12.39 14.81
N ALA A 31 4.69 12.36 14.22
CA ALA A 31 5.64 13.49 14.22
C ALA A 31 5.09 14.71 13.45
N PHE A 32 4.10 14.50 12.59
CA PHE A 32 3.40 15.54 11.83
C PHE A 32 2.03 15.87 12.43
N ASN A 33 1.78 15.48 13.69
CA ASN A 33 0.50 15.64 14.41
C ASN A 33 -0.69 14.89 13.78
N GLY A 34 -0.44 13.85 12.97
CA GLY A 34 -1.48 12.93 12.54
C GLY A 34 -1.67 11.77 13.51
N ASP A 35 -2.80 11.08 13.37
CA ASP A 35 -3.14 9.91 14.16
C ASP A 35 -2.88 8.64 13.31
N PRO A 36 -1.90 7.78 13.68
CA PRO A 36 -1.58 6.57 12.92
C PRO A 36 -2.73 5.56 12.88
N GLU A 37 -3.67 5.61 13.82
CA GLU A 37 -4.86 4.73 13.86
C GLU A 37 -6.03 5.28 13.03
N ARG A 38 -5.87 6.47 12.42
CA ARG A 38 -6.93 7.14 11.65
C ARG A 38 -6.47 7.55 10.25
N VAL A 39 -5.74 6.66 9.58
CA VAL A 39 -5.33 6.83 8.19
C VAL A 39 -6.45 6.41 7.24
N THR A 40 -6.82 7.29 6.30
CA THR A 40 -7.76 6.96 5.21
C THR A 40 -7.04 6.99 3.88
N ILE A 41 -7.05 5.87 3.15
CA ILE A 41 -6.52 5.79 1.78
C ILE A 41 -7.63 6.09 0.77
N PHE A 42 -7.28 6.81 -0.29
CA PHE A 42 -8.22 7.19 -1.35
C PHE A 42 -7.51 7.23 -2.70
N GLY A 43 -8.26 7.08 -3.79
CA GLY A 43 -7.70 7.07 -5.14
C GLY A 43 -8.78 7.11 -6.21
N SER A 44 -8.37 7.35 -7.46
CA SER A 44 -9.23 7.35 -8.66
C SER A 44 -8.60 6.49 -9.76
N GLY A 45 -9.43 5.95 -10.66
CA GLY A 45 -8.98 5.05 -11.74
C GLY A 45 -8.20 3.86 -11.20
N ALA A 46 -6.99 3.62 -11.74
CA ALA A 46 -6.10 2.58 -11.25
C ALA A 46 -5.72 2.75 -9.76
N GLY A 47 -5.72 3.98 -9.23
CA GLY A 47 -5.50 4.24 -7.81
C GLY A 47 -6.66 3.74 -6.94
N ALA A 48 -7.91 3.84 -7.41
CA ALA A 48 -9.06 3.26 -6.71
C ALA A 48 -8.98 1.72 -6.68
N SER A 49 -8.52 1.11 -7.78
CA SER A 49 -8.24 -0.33 -7.82
C SER A 49 -7.14 -0.72 -6.82
N CYS A 50 -6.09 0.09 -6.70
CA CYS A 50 -5.04 -0.13 -5.71
C CYS A 50 -5.58 -0.02 -4.28
N VAL A 51 -6.41 0.99 -3.96
CA VAL A 51 -7.07 1.10 -2.64
C VAL A 51 -7.85 -0.17 -2.31
N SER A 52 -8.67 -0.67 -3.25
CA SER A 52 -9.42 -1.91 -3.06
C SER A 52 -8.50 -3.11 -2.78
N LEU A 53 -7.42 -3.26 -3.56
CA LEU A 53 -6.43 -4.33 -3.37
C LEU A 53 -5.68 -4.22 -2.04
N LEU A 54 -5.34 -3.00 -1.61
CA LEU A 54 -4.67 -2.76 -0.34
C LEU A 54 -5.56 -3.15 0.84
N THR A 55 -6.85 -2.83 0.80
CA THR A 55 -7.83 -3.21 1.85
C THR A 55 -8.03 -4.72 1.96
N LEU A 56 -7.83 -5.47 0.87
CA LEU A 56 -7.96 -6.94 0.85
C LEU A 56 -6.68 -7.67 1.26
N SER A 57 -5.52 -7.02 1.18
CA SER A 57 -4.22 -7.65 1.38
C SER A 57 -3.84 -7.68 2.86
N HIS A 58 -3.54 -8.87 3.40
CA HIS A 58 -3.01 -9.04 4.76
C HIS A 58 -1.65 -8.34 4.99
N TYR A 59 -0.94 -7.94 3.93
CA TYR A 59 0.32 -7.22 4.07
C TYR A 59 0.15 -5.73 4.42
N SER A 60 -1.08 -5.20 4.29
CA SER A 60 -1.42 -3.79 4.47
C SER A 60 -1.83 -3.42 5.90
N GLU A 61 -1.81 -4.37 6.84
CA GLU A 61 -2.07 -4.15 8.28
C GLU A 61 -0.91 -3.43 8.99
#